data_AF-A0A7S3H563-F1
#
_entry.id   AF-A0A7S3H563-F1
#
_cell.length_a   1.000
_cell.length_b   1.000
_cell.length_c   1.000
_cell.angle_alpha   90.00
_cell.angle_beta   90.00
_cell.angle_gamma   90.00
#
_symmetry.space_group_name_H-M   'P 1'
#
loop_
_entity.id
_entity.type
_entity.pdbx_description
1 polymer ?
#
loop_
_entity_poly.entity_id
_entity_poly.type
_entity_poly.pdbx_seq_one_letter_code
_entity_poly.pdbx_strand_id
1 'polypeptide(L)'
;LPCNIDRAFKAIRRAEVVVLMLDAVVGMVDQDRILAQRIADEGRACVIALNKWDAIEEKDDTTYLKAVENVRHHLSSLRWADIVPISATTGHRTEKLFASVDRSAVQFSRRISTAVLNEIVNDATLWMAPPTIKSRS
;
A
#
# COMPACT_ATOMS: atom_id res chain seq x y z
N LEU A 1 3.40 19.20 17.33
CA LEU A 1 3.76 17.75 17.26
C LEU A 1 4.65 17.38 16.05
N PRO A 2 5.74 18.11 15.69
CA PRO A 2 6.54 17.76 14.49
C PRO A 2 7.54 16.61 14.68
N CYS A 3 8.06 16.39 15.90
CA CYS A 3 9.16 15.45 16.17
C CYS A 3 8.88 13.97 15.81
N ASN A 4 7.63 13.52 15.84
CA ASN A 4 7.31 12.10 15.59
C ASN A 4 7.34 11.75 14.08
N ILE A 5 6.88 12.65 13.23
CA ILE A 5 6.84 12.46 11.77
C ILE A 5 8.26 12.30 11.19
N ASP A 6 9.23 13.09 11.65
CA ASP A 6 10.61 13.00 11.15
C ASP A 6 11.26 11.64 11.42
N ARG A 7 10.90 11.00 12.56
CA ARG A 7 11.36 9.65 12.89
C ARG A 7 10.72 8.63 11.97
N ALA A 8 9.42 8.73 11.72
CA ALA A 8 8.71 7.86 10.79
C ALA A 8 9.30 7.97 9.36
N PHE A 9 9.58 9.19 8.88
CA PHE A 9 10.19 9.40 7.57
C PHE A 9 11.60 8.82 7.46
N LYS A 10 12.41 8.93 8.51
CA LYS A 10 13.73 8.28 8.56
C LYS A 10 13.61 6.76 8.53
N ALA A 11 12.61 6.19 9.21
CA ALA A 11 12.35 4.75 9.19
C ALA A 11 11.92 4.26 7.80
N ILE A 12 10.99 4.97 7.15
CA ILE A 12 10.53 4.65 5.78
C ILE A 12 11.71 4.61 4.82
N ARG A 13 12.61 5.60 4.86
CA ARG A 13 13.79 5.64 3.99
C ARG A 13 14.75 4.47 4.14
N ARG A 14 14.78 3.85 5.32
CA ARG A 14 15.67 2.72 5.62
C ARG A 14 15.02 1.37 5.39
N ALA A 15 13.69 1.32 5.38
CA ALA A 15 12.92 0.10 5.25
C ALA A 15 12.79 -0.32 3.79
N GLU A 16 12.79 -1.63 3.54
CA GLU A 16 12.40 -2.20 2.24
C GLU A 16 10.88 -2.36 2.17
N VAL A 17 10.29 -2.85 3.27
CA VAL A 17 8.84 -3.00 3.45
C VAL A 17 8.38 -2.18 4.66
N VAL A 18 7.30 -1.41 4.47
CA VAL A 18 6.67 -0.61 5.53
C VAL A 18 5.27 -1.14 5.81
N VAL A 19 4.98 -1.45 7.08
CA VAL A 19 3.61 -1.77 7.52
C VAL A 19 2.93 -0.49 7.98
N LEU A 20 1.92 -0.05 7.25
CA LEU A 20 1.08 1.08 7.63
C LEU A 20 -0.10 0.57 8.46
N MET A 21 -0.04 0.76 9.78
CA MET A 21 -1.16 0.41 10.65
C MET A 21 -2.21 1.52 10.66
N LEU A 22 -3.46 1.15 10.35
CA LEU A 22 -4.63 2.01 10.43
C LEU A 22 -5.57 1.47 11.51
N ASP A 23 -6.26 2.36 12.23
CA ASP A 23 -7.27 1.96 13.21
C ASP A 23 -8.63 1.82 12.52
N ALA A 24 -9.20 0.62 12.52
CA ALA A 24 -10.47 0.37 11.84
C ALA A 24 -11.69 1.01 12.53
N VAL A 25 -11.58 1.37 13.81
CA VAL A 25 -12.67 2.01 14.58
C VAL A 25 -12.64 3.53 14.42
N VAL A 26 -11.45 4.12 14.53
CA VAL A 26 -11.26 5.57 14.35
C VAL A 26 -11.33 5.96 12.87
N GLY A 27 -10.94 5.04 11.99
CA GLY A 27 -10.77 5.31 10.57
C GLY A 27 -9.46 6.05 10.29
N MET A 28 -9.37 6.63 9.11
CA MET A 28 -8.16 7.29 8.64
C MET A 28 -8.07 8.75 9.06
N VAL A 29 -6.87 9.17 9.45
CA VAL A 29 -6.56 10.56 9.85
C VAL A 29 -5.65 11.21 8.80
N ASP A 30 -5.61 12.54 8.73
CA ASP A 30 -4.75 13.28 7.79
C ASP A 30 -3.27 12.88 7.87
N GLN A 31 -2.79 12.53 9.07
CA GLN A 31 -1.42 12.08 9.27
C GLN A 31 -1.12 10.75 8.54
N ASP A 32 -2.10 9.84 8.43
CA ASP A 32 -1.94 8.58 7.71
C ASP A 32 -1.76 8.82 6.21
N ARG A 33 -2.47 9.82 5.66
CA ARG A 33 -2.31 10.21 4.25
C ARG A 33 -0.91 10.76 3.97
N ILE A 34 -0.37 11.57 4.88
CA ILE A 34 0.98 12.12 4.74
C ILE A 34 2.02 10.99 4.76
N LEU A 35 1.88 10.03 5.68
CA LEU A 35 2.76 8.87 5.75
C LEU A 35 2.65 8.00 4.50
N ALA A 36 1.43 7.72 4.04
CA ALA A 36 1.18 6.92 2.85
C ALA A 36 1.76 7.55 1.59
N GLN A 37 1.58 8.86 1.41
CA GLN A 37 2.20 9.60 0.31
C GLN A 37 3.72 9.47 0.38
N ARG A 38 4.31 9.62 1.58
CA ARG A 38 5.75 9.50 1.73
C ARG A 38 6.27 8.10 1.41
N ILE A 39 5.55 7.05 1.80
CA ILE A 39 5.91 5.66 1.47
C ILE A 39 5.94 5.46 -0.05
N ALA A 40 4.94 5.97 -0.76
CA ALA A 40 4.86 5.90 -2.22
C ALA A 40 5.97 6.70 -2.90
N ASP A 41 6.27 7.91 -2.43
CA ASP A 41 7.33 8.77 -2.99
C ASP A 41 8.72 8.14 -2.83
N GLU A 42 8.95 7.43 -1.72
CA GLU A 42 10.20 6.71 -1.45
C GLU A 42 10.26 5.34 -2.17
N GLY A 43 9.19 4.98 -2.88
CA GLY A 43 9.08 3.75 -3.66
C GLY A 43 9.12 2.47 -2.84
N ARG A 44 8.79 2.52 -1.54
CA ARG A 44 8.92 1.35 -0.64
C ARG A 44 7.74 0.40 -0.80
N ALA A 45 8.00 -0.90 -0.63
CA ALA A 45 6.92 -1.86 -0.52
C ALA A 45 6.10 -1.60 0.75
N CYS A 46 4.81 -1.88 0.69
CA CYS A 46 3.87 -1.48 1.72
C CYS A 46 2.77 -2.51 1.89
N VAL A 47 2.43 -2.76 3.15
CA VAL A 47 1.28 -3.55 3.57
C VAL A 47 0.46 -2.69 4.52
N ILE A 48 -0.84 -2.58 4.28
CA ILE A 48 -1.76 -1.82 5.12
C ILE A 48 -2.40 -2.78 6.10
N ALA A 49 -2.17 -2.57 7.39
CA ALA A 49 -2.74 -3.38 8.46
C ALA A 49 -3.92 -2.64 9.10
N LEU A 50 -5.15 -3.13 8.92
CA LEU A 50 -6.33 -2.59 9.57
C LEU A 50 -6.45 -3.20 10.96
N ASN A 51 -6.01 -2.47 11.98
CA ASN A 51 -6.01 -2.89 13.37
C ASN A 51 -7.39 -2.71 14.02
N LYS A 52 -7.62 -3.44 15.12
CA LYS A 52 -8.89 -3.48 15.89
C LYS A 52 -10.09 -3.97 15.08
N TRP A 53 -9.86 -4.83 14.08
CA TRP A 53 -10.95 -5.39 13.29
C TRP A 53 -11.95 -6.20 14.14
N ASP A 54 -11.52 -6.69 15.29
CA ASP A 54 -12.36 -7.40 16.24
C ASP A 54 -13.44 -6.52 16.87
N ALA A 55 -13.16 -5.22 17.09
CA ALA A 55 -14.04 -4.27 17.76
C ALA A 55 -15.19 -3.74 16.87
N ILE A 56 -15.21 -4.10 15.58
CA ILE A 56 -16.33 -3.80 14.70
C ILE A 56 -17.44 -4.82 15.01
N GLU A 57 -18.54 -4.37 15.59
CA GLU A 57 -19.65 -5.26 16.02
C GLU A 57 -20.44 -5.81 14.82
N GLU A 58 -20.64 -5.02 13.77
CA GLU A 58 -21.35 -5.43 12.54
C GLU A 58 -20.39 -5.96 11.46
N LYS A 59 -19.92 -7.19 11.67
CA LYS A 59 -19.09 -7.91 10.69
C LYS A 59 -19.96 -8.58 9.63
N ASP A 60 -20.56 -7.78 8.77
CA ASP A 60 -21.16 -8.29 7.55
C ASP A 60 -20.09 -8.39 6.44
N ASP A 61 -20.24 -9.30 5.47
CA ASP A 61 -19.27 -9.45 4.38
C ASP A 61 -19.11 -8.14 3.59
N THR A 62 -20.16 -7.31 3.57
CA THR A 62 -20.15 -5.98 2.97
C THR A 62 -19.32 -4.96 3.75
N THR A 63 -19.19 -5.11 5.07
CA THR A 63 -18.43 -4.17 5.93
C THR A 63 -16.94 -4.21 5.59
N TYR A 64 -16.40 -5.41 5.35
CA TYR A 64 -15.00 -5.56 4.92
C TYR A 64 -14.74 -4.88 3.57
N LEU A 65 -15.61 -5.12 2.59
CA LEU A 65 -15.47 -4.52 1.26
C LEU A 65 -15.53 -3.00 1.32
N LYS A 66 -16.47 -2.44 2.10
CA LYS A 66 -16.59 -0.99 2.31
C LYS A 66 -15.35 -0.41 2.98
N ALA A 67 -14.78 -1.09 3.99
CA ALA A 67 -13.56 -0.63 4.64
C ALA A 67 -12.37 -0.63 3.68
N VAL A 68 -12.22 -1.69 2.88
CA VAL A 68 -11.18 -1.78 1.84
C VAL A 68 -11.36 -0.67 0.81
N GLU A 69 -12.56 -0.46 0.30
CA GLU A 69 -12.86 0.58 -0.69
C GLU A 69 -12.57 1.98 -0.14
N ASN A 70 -12.97 2.24 1.11
CA ASN A 70 -12.69 3.50 1.80
C ASN A 70 -11.18 3.76 1.90
N VAL A 71 -10.41 2.77 2.35
CA VAL A 71 -8.94 2.85 2.41
C VAL A 71 -8.34 3.08 1.04
N ARG A 72 -8.80 2.38 0.01
CA ARG A 72 -8.33 2.54 -1.38
C ARG A 72 -8.63 3.91 -1.95
N HIS A 73 -9.78 4.49 -1.60
CA HIS A 73 -10.18 5.83 -2.02
C HIS A 73 -9.27 6.89 -1.39
N HIS A 74 -8.99 6.76 -0.08
CA HIS A 74 -8.25 7.76 0.68
C HIS A 74 -6.72 7.62 0.53
N LEU A 75 -6.21 6.40 0.34
CA LEU A 75 -4.81 6.06 0.10
C LEU A 75 -4.56 5.66 -1.36
N SER A 76 -4.97 6.54 -2.29
CA SER A 76 -4.82 6.29 -3.72
C SER A 76 -3.37 6.08 -4.17
N SER A 77 -2.40 6.65 -3.44
CA SER A 77 -0.96 6.47 -3.63
C SER A 77 -0.47 5.05 -3.35
N LEU A 78 -1.20 4.29 -2.51
CA LEU A 78 -0.88 2.92 -2.11
C LEU A 78 -1.90 1.89 -2.64
N ARG A 79 -2.50 2.15 -3.81
CA ARG A 79 -3.49 1.23 -4.43
C ARG A 79 -2.97 -0.18 -4.70
N TRP A 80 -1.67 -0.36 -4.80
CA TRP A 80 -1.02 -1.65 -5.03
C TRP A 80 -0.74 -2.42 -3.72
N ALA A 81 -0.79 -1.77 -2.55
CA ALA A 81 -0.45 -2.38 -1.27
C ALA A 81 -1.51 -3.41 -0.84
N ASP A 82 -1.10 -4.54 -0.27
CA ASP A 82 -2.04 -5.50 0.33
C ASP A 82 -2.72 -4.88 1.57
N ILE A 83 -4.02 -5.11 1.75
CA ILE A 83 -4.77 -4.69 2.95
C ILE A 83 -5.10 -5.93 3.78
N VAL A 84 -4.63 -5.97 5.03
CA VAL A 84 -4.78 -7.10 5.94
C VAL A 84 -5.49 -6.64 7.22
N PRO A 85 -6.71 -7.13 7.50
CA PRO A 85 -7.35 -6.87 8.79
C PRO A 85 -6.72 -7.74 9.87
N ILE A 86 -6.31 -7.10 10.97
CA ILE A 86 -5.66 -7.73 12.12
C ILE A 86 -6.33 -7.29 13.42
N SER A 87 -6.15 -8.09 14.46
CA SER A 87 -6.38 -7.67 15.83
C SER A 87 -5.09 -7.86 16.61
N ALA A 88 -4.35 -6.79 16.84
CA ALA A 88 -3.09 -6.85 17.55
C ALA A 88 -3.27 -7.31 19.01
N THR A 89 -4.40 -6.97 19.63
CA THR A 89 -4.71 -7.32 21.04
C THR A 89 -4.92 -8.81 21.23
N THR A 90 -5.57 -9.48 20.28
CA THR A 90 -5.84 -10.93 20.34
C THR A 90 -4.80 -11.76 19.59
N GLY A 91 -3.89 -11.12 18.86
CA GLY A 91 -2.94 -11.79 17.95
C GLY A 91 -3.59 -12.37 16.68
N HIS A 92 -4.89 -12.19 16.50
CA HIS A 92 -5.64 -12.79 15.40
C HIS A 92 -5.17 -12.21 14.04
N ARG A 93 -4.87 -13.12 13.09
CA ARG A 93 -4.40 -12.84 11.71
C ARG A 93 -3.03 -12.17 11.58
N THR A 94 -2.22 -12.17 12.64
CA THR A 94 -0.82 -11.71 12.58
C THR A 94 0.02 -12.54 11.61
N GLU A 95 -0.20 -13.86 11.52
CA GLU A 95 0.47 -14.73 10.55
C GLU A 95 0.22 -14.31 9.09
N LYS A 96 -1.01 -13.89 8.77
CA LYS A 96 -1.36 -13.40 7.42
C LYS A 96 -0.66 -12.09 7.09
N LEU A 97 -0.43 -11.24 8.11
CA LEU A 97 0.34 -10.01 7.94
C LEU A 97 1.80 -10.34 7.59
N PHE A 98 2.45 -11.23 8.34
CA PHE A 98 3.82 -11.64 8.04
C PHE A 98 3.94 -12.27 6.66
N ALA A 99 3.02 -13.16 6.28
CA ALA A 99 3.00 -13.74 4.95
C ALA A 99 2.84 -12.68 3.83
N SER A 100 2.05 -11.63 4.06
CA SER A 100 1.93 -10.52 3.11
C SER A 100 3.20 -9.69 3.04
N VAL A 101 3.84 -9.41 4.19
CA VAL A 101 5.15 -8.72 4.27
C VAL A 101 6.22 -9.49 3.50
N ASP A 102 6.32 -10.80 3.68
CA ASP A 102 7.29 -11.65 2.98
C ASP A 102 7.07 -11.61 1.46
N ARG A 103 5.81 -11.71 1.01
CA ARG A 103 5.48 -11.56 -0.41
C ARG A 103 5.88 -10.19 -0.94
N SER A 104 5.57 -9.11 -0.22
CA SER A 104 5.93 -7.75 -0.60
C SER A 104 7.44 -7.56 -0.67
N ALA A 105 8.21 -8.14 0.25
CA ALA A 105 9.67 -8.11 0.23
C ALA A 105 10.23 -8.80 -1.01
N VAL A 106 9.73 -10.01 -1.33
CA VAL A 106 10.15 -10.75 -2.53
C VAL A 106 9.84 -9.96 -3.81
N GLN A 107 8.65 -9.34 -3.92
CA GLN A 107 8.31 -8.53 -5.08
C GLN A 107 9.16 -7.26 -5.17
N PHE A 108 9.47 -6.62 -4.03
CA PHE A 108 10.30 -5.43 -3.98
C PHE A 108 11.74 -5.69 -4.47
N SER A 109 12.32 -6.83 -4.08
CA SER A 109 13.67 -7.21 -4.49
C SER A 109 13.74 -7.89 -5.87
N ARG A 110 12.61 -8.05 -6.56
CA ARG A 110 12.56 -8.76 -7.84
C ARG A 110 13.22 -7.94 -8.94
N ARG A 111 14.30 -8.48 -9.53
CA ARG A 111 14.92 -7.92 -10.74
C ARG A 111 14.14 -8.34 -11.98
N ILE A 112 13.67 -7.37 -12.75
CA ILE A 112 13.03 -7.59 -14.06
C ILE A 112 14.08 -7.37 -15.15
N SER A 113 14.18 -8.29 -16.11
CA SER A 113 15.11 -8.16 -17.24
C SER A 113 14.60 -7.12 -18.24
N THR A 114 15.52 -6.46 -18.94
CA THR A 114 15.17 -5.48 -19.98
C THR A 114 14.39 -6.10 -21.14
N ALA A 115 14.64 -7.38 -21.45
CA ALA A 115 13.90 -8.12 -22.47
C ALA A 115 12.41 -8.20 -22.13
N VAL A 116 12.08 -8.67 -20.92
CA VAL A 116 10.68 -8.77 -20.45
C VAL A 116 10.01 -7.40 -20.40
N LEU A 117 10.73 -6.37 -19.95
CA LEU A 117 10.19 -5.01 -19.92
C LEU A 117 9.85 -4.49 -21.32
N ASN A 118 10.74 -4.70 -22.28
CA ASN A 118 10.54 -4.26 -23.66
C ASN A 118 9.38 -5.01 -24.33
N GLU A 119 9.24 -6.32 -24.08
CA GLU A 119 8.10 -7.12 -24.56
C GLU A 119 6.77 -6.54 -24.06
N ILE A 120 6.66 -6.29 -22.75
CA ILE A 120 5.44 -5.73 -22.15
C ILE A 120 5.10 -4.35 -22.72
N VAL A 121 6.10 -3.48 -22.92
CA VAL A 121 5.88 -2.14 -23.48
C VAL A 121 5.46 -2.23 -24.94
N ASN A 122 6.13 -3.06 -25.74
CA ASN A 122 5.79 -3.25 -27.15
C ASN A 122 4.37 -3.78 -27.29
N ASP A 123 4.00 -4.81 -26.52
CA ASP A 123 2.63 -5.31 -26.48
C ASP A 123 1.66 -4.19 -26.15
N ALA A 124 1.87 -3.44 -25.06
CA ALA A 124 1.00 -2.34 -24.68
C ALA A 124 0.82 -1.30 -25.80
N THR A 125 1.88 -0.98 -26.56
CA THR A 125 1.80 -0.06 -27.70
C THR A 125 1.06 -0.63 -28.91
N LEU A 126 1.03 -1.95 -29.08
CA LEU A 126 0.23 -2.61 -30.11
C LEU A 126 -1.27 -2.56 -29.77
N TRP A 127 -1.62 -2.68 -28.49
CA TRP A 127 -3.01 -2.58 -28.02
C TRP A 127 -3.52 -1.13 -27.98
N MET A 128 -2.67 -0.19 -27.58
CA MET A 128 -3.00 1.23 -27.51
C MET A 128 -1.82 2.06 -28.01
N ALA A 129 -1.98 2.62 -29.21
CA ALA A 129 -0.96 3.49 -29.78
C ALA A 129 -0.69 4.68 -28.83
N PRO A 130 0.59 5.03 -28.60
CA PRO A 130 0.93 6.13 -27.73
C PRO A 130 0.34 7.45 -28.27
N PRO A 131 -0.09 8.37 -27.39
CA PRO A 131 -0.65 9.63 -27.82
C PRO A 131 0.40 10.43 -28.59
N THR A 132 0.06 10.88 -29.80
CA THR A 132 0.92 11.76 -30.60
C THR A 132 1.03 13.13 -29.94
N ILE A 133 2.20 13.42 -29.38
CA ILE A 133 2.57 14.78 -28.98
C ILE A 133 3.01 15.52 -30.24
N LYS A 134 2.27 16.57 -30.65
CA LYS A 134 2.77 17.51 -31.65
C LYS A 134 4.05 18.15 -31.09
N SER A 135 5.20 17.73 -31.61
CA SER A 135 6.46 18.41 -31.40
C SER A 135 6.27 19.88 -31.75
N ARG A 136 6.53 20.77 -30.79
CA ARG A 136 6.69 22.21 -31.07
C ARG A 136 7.88 22.36 -32.01
N SER A 137 7.65 23.04 -33.13
CA SER A 137 8.67 23.57 -34.04
C SER A 137 9.55 24.60 -33.35
#